data_AF-A0AAN6M936-F1
#
_entry.id   AF-A0AAN6M936-F1
#
_cell.length_a   1.000
_cell.length_b   1.000
_cell.length_c   1.000
_cell.angle_alpha   90.00
_cell.angle_beta   90.00
_cell.angle_gamma   90.00
#
_symmetry.space_group_name_H-M   'P 1'
#
loop_
_entity.id
_entity.type
_entity.pdbx_description
1 polymer ?
#
loop_
_entity_poly.entity_id
_entity_poly.type
_entity_poly.pdbx_seq_one_letter_code
_entity_poly.pdbx_strand_id
1 'polypeptide(L)'
;MAAASPAQIADAIESITKQSEALQAPAQSITILNAPLIAIGQGPFPALIAGFSDIISAFTTLTAQLNDASPITTRDVTDEGTTIFNAFHKLAGVQQDLVNTLIGKAGIVSNVPVVGAPVAAVLRAVEGVVDSPALALINLVWDNVPELHSDANALGDTYDAAIKKYEGLHL
;
A
#
# COMPACT_ATOMS: atom_id res chain seq x y z
N MET A 1 18.98 15.36 -12.91
CA MET A 1 19.15 14.53 -11.70
C MET A 1 19.68 13.18 -12.17
N ALA A 2 20.48 12.47 -11.38
CA ALA A 2 20.93 11.12 -11.78
C ALA A 2 19.75 10.14 -11.63
N ALA A 3 19.61 9.20 -12.56
CA ALA A 3 18.63 8.12 -12.46
C ALA A 3 18.84 7.31 -11.17
N ALA A 4 17.75 6.90 -10.52
CA ALA A 4 17.83 6.06 -9.33
C ALA A 4 18.45 4.70 -9.70
N SER A 5 19.36 4.20 -8.86
CA SER A 5 19.92 2.86 -9.05
C SER A 5 18.93 1.77 -8.63
N PRO A 6 19.07 0.54 -9.16
CA PRO A 6 18.21 -0.58 -8.75
C PRO A 6 18.20 -0.85 -7.25
N ALA A 7 19.35 -0.71 -6.59
CA ALA A 7 19.44 -0.80 -5.13
C ALA A 7 18.63 0.29 -4.41
N GLN A 8 18.68 1.54 -4.90
CA GLN A 8 17.89 2.63 -4.33
C GLN A 8 16.38 2.41 -4.48
N ILE A 9 15.96 1.83 -5.61
CA ILE A 9 14.57 1.46 -5.85
C ILE A 9 14.13 0.35 -4.88
N ALA A 10 14.92 -0.70 -4.74
CA ALA A 10 14.65 -1.78 -3.80
C ALA A 10 14.56 -1.28 -2.34
N ASP A 11 15.51 -0.43 -1.91
CA ASP A 11 15.52 0.18 -0.59
C ASP A 11 14.27 1.05 -0.35
N ALA A 12 13.82 1.80 -1.36
CA ALA A 12 12.60 2.59 -1.29
C ALA A 12 11.36 1.69 -1.12
N ILE A 13 11.26 0.60 -1.86
CA ILE A 13 10.18 -0.40 -1.74
C ILE A 13 10.19 -1.05 -0.35
N GLU A 14 11.37 -1.43 0.15
CA GLU A 14 11.51 -1.98 1.51
C GLU A 14 11.11 -0.97 2.59
N SER A 15 11.42 0.31 2.40
CA SER A 15 11.00 1.38 3.31
C SER A 15 9.48 1.48 3.38
N ILE A 16 8.79 1.43 2.23
CA ILE A 16 7.32 1.41 2.17
C ILE A 16 6.79 0.14 2.86
N THR A 17 7.45 -0.99 2.65
CA THR A 17 7.09 -2.27 3.28
C THR A 17 7.13 -2.15 4.80
N LYS A 18 8.20 -1.58 5.37
CA LYS A 18 8.34 -1.35 6.81
C LYS A 18 7.29 -0.40 7.36
N GLN A 19 6.96 0.67 6.64
CA GLN A 19 5.87 1.58 7.02
C GLN A 19 4.52 0.84 7.09
N SER A 20 4.28 -0.03 6.11
CA SER A 20 3.07 -0.86 6.04
C SER A 20 3.01 -1.90 7.17
N GLU A 21 4.13 -2.57 7.47
CA GLU A 21 4.26 -3.47 8.62
C GLU A 21 3.99 -2.73 9.94
N ALA A 22 4.48 -1.50 10.10
CA ALA A 22 4.26 -0.69 11.30
C ALA A 22 2.78 -0.33 11.52
N LEU A 23 1.99 -0.25 10.44
CA LEU A 23 0.54 0.00 10.52
C LEU A 23 -0.28 -1.23 10.95
N GLN A 24 0.31 -2.43 10.96
CA GLN A 24 -0.39 -3.64 11.43
C GLN A 24 -0.80 -3.53 12.90
N ALA A 25 0.09 -3.05 13.76
CA ALA A 25 -0.19 -2.91 15.19
C ALA A 25 -1.41 -1.99 15.47
N PRO A 26 -1.49 -0.75 14.94
CA PRO A 26 -2.67 0.07 15.13
C PRO A 26 -3.91 -0.53 14.47
N ALA A 27 -3.82 -1.14 13.28
CA ALA A 27 -4.96 -1.81 12.63
C ALA A 27 -5.52 -2.94 13.50
N GLN A 28 -4.66 -3.80 14.04
CA GLN A 28 -5.06 -4.91 14.92
C GLN A 28 -5.65 -4.43 16.24
N SER A 29 -5.22 -3.27 16.73
CA SER A 29 -5.73 -2.67 17.96
C SER A 29 -7.14 -2.10 17.84
N ILE A 30 -7.72 -2.01 16.64
CA ILE A 30 -9.11 -1.56 16.46
C ILE A 30 -10.06 -2.49 17.21
N THR A 31 -10.88 -1.88 18.07
CA THR A 31 -11.95 -2.52 18.84
C THR A 31 -13.19 -1.64 18.82
N ILE A 32 -14.34 -2.21 19.19
CA ILE A 32 -15.58 -1.44 19.33
C ILE A 32 -15.49 -0.35 20.40
N LEU A 33 -14.59 -0.50 21.39
CA LEU A 33 -14.42 0.46 22.48
C LEU A 33 -13.59 1.68 22.08
N ASN A 34 -12.57 1.50 21.23
CA ASN A 34 -11.69 2.59 20.82
C ASN A 34 -12.06 3.21 19.47
N ALA A 35 -12.89 2.56 18.66
CA ALA A 35 -13.30 3.08 17.36
C ALA A 35 -14.05 4.43 17.44
N PRO A 36 -14.97 4.68 18.41
CA PRO A 36 -15.64 5.97 18.54
C PRO A 36 -14.68 7.13 18.84
N LEU A 37 -13.49 6.85 19.36
CA LEU A 37 -12.49 7.86 19.71
C LEU A 37 -11.96 8.63 18.49
N ILE A 38 -12.15 8.09 17.27
CA ILE A 38 -11.79 8.79 16.02
C ILE A 38 -12.46 10.17 15.93
N ALA A 39 -13.69 10.30 16.43
CA ALA A 39 -14.48 11.53 16.34
C ALA A 39 -13.85 12.71 17.10
N ILE A 40 -12.97 12.41 18.06
CA ILE A 40 -12.21 13.41 18.83
C ILE A 40 -10.70 13.32 18.55
N GLY A 41 -10.29 12.67 17.46
CA GLY A 41 -8.89 12.53 17.07
C GLY A 41 -8.08 11.58 17.94
N GLN A 42 -8.72 10.61 18.60
CA GLN A 42 -8.08 9.61 19.44
C GLN A 42 -8.26 8.18 18.88
N GLY A 43 -7.61 7.21 19.53
CA GLY A 43 -7.67 5.80 19.13
C GLY A 43 -6.68 5.45 18.00
N PRO A 44 -6.85 4.29 17.35
CA PRO A 44 -5.90 3.80 16.34
C PRO A 44 -6.04 4.45 14.96
N PHE A 45 -7.22 4.99 14.64
CA PHE A 45 -7.50 5.55 13.32
C PHE A 45 -6.66 6.78 12.94
N PRO A 46 -6.39 7.74 13.84
CA PRO A 46 -5.47 8.85 13.53
C PRO A 46 -4.09 8.37 13.08
N ALA A 47 -3.52 7.35 13.74
CA ALA A 47 -2.23 6.78 13.37
C ALA A 47 -2.30 6.06 12.01
N LEU A 48 -3.39 5.34 11.72
CA LEU A 48 -3.61 4.69 10.43
C LEU A 48 -3.73 5.70 9.30
N ILE A 49 -4.53 6.75 9.47
CA ILE A 49 -4.72 7.81 8.46
C ILE A 49 -3.38 8.51 8.19
N ALA A 50 -2.63 8.86 9.23
CA ALA A 50 -1.32 9.48 9.08
C ALA A 50 -0.35 8.56 8.34
N GLY A 51 -0.19 7.30 8.77
CA GLY A 51 0.74 6.39 8.11
C GLY A 51 0.34 6.01 6.68
N PHE A 52 -0.95 5.96 6.36
CA PHE A 52 -1.37 5.82 4.95
C PHE A 52 -1.03 7.06 4.13
N SER A 53 -1.12 8.27 4.69
CA SER A 53 -0.64 9.49 4.04
C SER A 53 0.87 9.47 3.77
N ASP A 54 1.65 8.90 4.69
CA ASP A 54 3.10 8.71 4.50
C ASP A 54 3.38 7.68 3.39
N ILE A 55 2.65 6.56 3.39
CA ILE A 55 2.71 5.54 2.33
C ILE A 55 2.36 6.13 0.96
N ILE A 56 1.31 6.97 0.87
CA ILE A 56 0.93 7.66 -0.38
C ILE A 56 2.09 8.52 -0.90
N SER A 57 2.72 9.28 -0.01
CA SER A 57 3.86 10.15 -0.34
C SER A 57 5.07 9.34 -0.80
N ALA A 58 5.32 8.19 -0.14
CA ALA A 58 6.41 7.29 -0.48
C ALA A 58 6.16 6.59 -1.84
N PHE A 59 4.94 6.15 -2.14
CA PHE A 59 4.58 5.60 -3.45
C PHE A 59 4.69 6.63 -4.57
N THR A 60 4.28 7.87 -4.32
CA THR A 60 4.44 8.98 -5.28
C THR A 60 5.92 9.22 -5.59
N THR A 61 6.76 9.21 -4.56
CA THR A 61 8.22 9.36 -4.69
C THR A 61 8.84 8.18 -5.45
N LEU A 62 8.48 6.96 -5.10
CA LEU A 62 8.95 5.74 -5.77
C LEU A 62 8.56 5.75 -7.25
N THR A 63 7.32 6.13 -7.58
CA THR A 63 6.85 6.23 -8.97
C THR A 63 7.71 7.20 -9.77
N ALA A 64 8.03 8.37 -9.21
CA ALA A 64 8.92 9.33 -9.86
C ALA A 64 10.33 8.74 -10.08
N GLN A 65 10.89 8.05 -9.09
CA GLN A 65 12.19 7.38 -9.20
C GLN A 65 12.20 6.30 -10.29
N LEU A 66 11.13 5.51 -10.38
CA LEU A 66 10.97 4.46 -11.39
C LEU A 66 10.85 5.04 -12.80
N ASN A 67 10.11 6.13 -12.97
CA ASN A 67 9.96 6.81 -14.27
C ASN A 67 11.27 7.44 -14.76
N ASP A 68 12.13 7.86 -13.84
CA ASP A 68 13.46 8.41 -14.15
C ASP A 68 14.54 7.33 -14.26
N ALA A 69 14.24 6.07 -13.91
CA ALA A 69 15.19 4.97 -13.93
C ALA A 69 15.47 4.48 -15.36
N SER A 70 16.69 4.01 -15.59
CA SER A 70 17.05 3.40 -16.88
C SER A 70 16.47 1.97 -16.96
N PRO A 71 15.81 1.61 -18.08
CA PRO A 71 15.29 0.25 -18.30
C PRO A 71 16.32 -0.84 -18.02
N ILE A 72 15.94 -1.86 -17.26
CA ILE A 72 16.78 -3.02 -16.94
C ILE A 72 16.59 -4.05 -18.06
N THR A 73 17.21 -3.78 -19.21
CA THR A 73 16.93 -4.49 -20.49
C THR A 73 17.87 -5.66 -20.79
N THR A 74 18.89 -5.90 -19.96
CA THR A 74 19.90 -6.94 -20.23
C THR A 74 19.68 -8.16 -19.35
N ARG A 75 19.69 -9.35 -19.99
CA ARG A 75 19.60 -10.66 -19.31
C ARG A 75 20.74 -10.92 -18.32
N ASP A 76 21.88 -10.23 -18.45
CA ASP A 76 23.02 -10.36 -17.52
C ASP A 76 22.86 -9.56 -16.21
N VAL A 77 21.76 -8.81 -16.03
CA VAL A 77 21.46 -8.03 -14.80
C VAL A 77 20.32 -8.66 -13.98
N THR A 78 20.12 -9.98 -14.13
CA THR A 78 19.01 -10.75 -13.52
C THR A 78 18.87 -10.53 -12.02
N ASP A 79 19.96 -10.31 -11.30
CA ASP A 79 19.93 -10.14 -9.85
C ASP A 79 19.26 -8.82 -9.43
N GLU A 80 19.47 -7.73 -10.17
CA GLU A 80 18.89 -6.42 -9.85
C GLU A 80 17.39 -6.38 -10.13
N GLY A 81 16.97 -6.85 -11.30
CA GLY A 81 15.55 -6.97 -11.64
C GLY A 81 14.80 -7.92 -10.69
N THR A 82 15.42 -9.05 -10.34
CA THR A 82 14.86 -10.00 -9.37
C THR A 82 14.78 -9.42 -7.96
N THR A 83 15.77 -8.60 -7.55
CA THR A 83 15.75 -7.94 -6.24
C THR A 83 14.60 -6.96 -6.13
N ILE A 84 14.41 -6.11 -7.15
CA ILE A 84 13.28 -5.17 -7.20
C ILE A 84 11.95 -5.93 -7.22
N PHE A 85 11.85 -6.98 -8.05
CA PHE A 85 10.67 -7.83 -8.12
C PHE A 85 10.33 -8.42 -6.75
N ASN A 86 11.28 -9.07 -6.07
CA ASN A 86 11.07 -9.67 -4.76
C ASN A 86 10.68 -8.63 -3.70
N ALA A 87 11.27 -7.44 -3.76
CA ALA A 87 10.91 -6.34 -2.87
C ALA A 87 9.46 -5.91 -3.09
N PHE A 88 9.03 -5.76 -4.35
CA PHE A 88 7.64 -5.39 -4.68
C PHE A 88 6.66 -6.51 -4.32
N HIS A 89 6.99 -7.77 -4.62
CA HIS A 89 6.18 -8.92 -4.25
C HIS A 89 5.94 -8.98 -2.74
N LYS A 90 7.00 -8.77 -1.93
CA LYS A 90 6.89 -8.67 -0.48
C LYS A 90 5.99 -7.49 -0.06
N LEU A 91 6.19 -6.31 -0.65
CA LEU A 91 5.37 -5.14 -0.37
C LEU A 91 3.89 -5.41 -0.64
N ALA A 92 3.57 -6.02 -1.79
CA ALA A 92 2.21 -6.36 -2.18
C ALA A 92 1.57 -7.31 -1.17
N GLY A 93 2.29 -8.33 -0.70
CA GLY A 93 1.83 -9.23 0.36
C GLY A 93 1.54 -8.51 1.68
N VAL A 94 2.47 -7.67 2.15
CA VAL A 94 2.32 -6.92 3.41
C VAL A 94 1.15 -5.93 3.35
N GLN A 95 0.98 -5.24 2.23
CA GLN A 95 -0.16 -4.33 2.04
C GLN A 95 -1.48 -5.10 2.02
N GLN A 96 -1.54 -6.25 1.32
CA GLN A 96 -2.71 -7.11 1.35
C GLN A 96 -3.06 -7.55 2.78
N ASP A 97 -2.08 -7.97 3.58
CA ASP A 97 -2.32 -8.34 4.98
C ASP A 97 -2.87 -7.18 5.82
N LEU A 98 -2.34 -5.96 5.61
CA LEU A 98 -2.80 -4.76 6.32
C LEU A 98 -4.24 -4.43 5.95
N VAL A 99 -4.54 -4.43 4.66
CA VAL A 99 -5.87 -4.09 4.15
C VAL A 99 -6.89 -5.18 4.49
N ASN A 100 -6.50 -6.46 4.45
CA ASN A 100 -7.33 -7.58 4.93
C ASN A 100 -7.62 -7.47 6.43
N THR A 101 -6.66 -7.01 7.23
CA THR A 101 -6.89 -6.71 8.64
C THR A 101 -7.96 -5.63 8.77
N LEU A 102 -7.86 -4.52 8.02
CA LEU A 102 -8.86 -3.46 8.03
C LEU A 102 -10.24 -3.93 7.55
N ILE A 103 -10.32 -4.80 6.54
CA ILE A 103 -11.58 -5.44 6.12
C ILE A 103 -12.21 -6.21 7.28
N GLY A 104 -11.43 -7.02 8.00
CA GLY A 104 -11.91 -7.74 9.18
C GLY A 104 -12.39 -6.79 10.29
N LYS A 105 -11.67 -5.68 10.50
CA LYS A 105 -12.03 -4.67 11.50
C LYS A 105 -13.24 -3.83 11.10
N ALA A 106 -13.50 -3.62 9.81
CA ALA A 106 -14.71 -2.94 9.33
C ALA A 106 -15.99 -3.60 9.86
N GLY A 107 -16.01 -4.94 9.96
CA GLY A 107 -17.12 -5.68 10.56
C GLY A 107 -17.36 -5.37 12.04
N ILE A 108 -16.28 -5.13 12.81
CA ILE A 108 -16.34 -4.80 14.25
C ILE A 108 -16.85 -3.38 14.49
N VAL A 109 -16.50 -2.45 13.59
CA VAL A 109 -16.84 -1.02 13.71
C VAL A 109 -18.09 -0.64 12.94
N SER A 110 -18.86 -1.62 12.47
CA SER A 110 -20.04 -1.41 11.62
C SER A 110 -21.14 -0.55 12.27
N ASN A 111 -21.25 -0.60 13.60
CA ASN A 111 -22.21 0.21 14.37
C ASN A 111 -21.60 1.51 14.92
N VAL A 112 -20.36 1.84 14.56
CA VAL A 112 -19.67 3.03 15.08
C VAL A 112 -19.84 4.17 14.08
N PRO A 113 -20.61 5.22 14.43
CA PRO A 113 -20.81 6.33 13.51
C PRO A 113 -19.48 7.06 13.24
N VAL A 114 -19.36 7.66 12.05
CA VAL A 114 -18.23 8.53 11.64
C VAL A 114 -16.92 7.80 11.27
N VAL A 115 -16.81 6.48 11.46
CA VAL A 115 -15.57 5.74 11.10
C VAL A 115 -15.44 5.51 9.59
N GLY A 116 -16.53 5.23 8.89
CA GLY A 116 -16.52 4.82 7.47
C GLY A 116 -15.80 5.80 6.54
N ALA A 117 -16.30 7.03 6.46
CA ALA A 117 -15.86 8.04 5.50
C ALA A 117 -14.36 8.36 5.54
N PRO A 118 -13.78 8.70 6.71
CA PRO A 118 -12.38 9.09 6.76
C PRO A 118 -11.46 7.93 6.38
N VAL A 119 -11.82 6.69 6.74
CA VAL A 119 -11.03 5.51 6.39
C VAL A 119 -11.19 5.15 4.91
N ALA A 120 -12.41 5.18 4.38
CA ALA A 120 -12.64 4.97 2.94
C ALA A 120 -11.92 6.03 2.09
N ALA A 121 -11.90 7.29 2.53
CA ALA A 121 -11.21 8.37 1.83
C ALA A 121 -9.70 8.14 1.75
N VAL A 122 -9.05 7.73 2.84
CA VAL A 122 -7.62 7.46 2.81
C VAL A 122 -7.30 6.19 2.02
N LEU A 123 -8.11 5.14 2.11
CA LEU A 123 -7.93 3.93 1.32
C LEU A 123 -8.03 4.20 -0.19
N ARG A 124 -9.01 5.01 -0.63
CA ARG A 124 -9.11 5.47 -2.02
C ARG A 124 -7.88 6.25 -2.48
N ALA A 125 -7.31 7.07 -1.60
CA ALA A 125 -6.10 7.83 -1.93
C ALA A 125 -4.88 6.91 -2.09
N VAL A 126 -4.78 5.83 -1.29
CA VAL A 126 -3.72 4.83 -1.44
C VAL A 126 -3.91 4.01 -2.71
N GLU A 127 -5.12 3.50 -2.96
CA GLU A 127 -5.45 2.75 -4.18
C GLU A 127 -5.05 3.53 -5.44
N GLY A 128 -5.39 4.81 -5.50
CA GLY A 128 -5.08 5.67 -6.65
C GLY A 128 -3.59 5.87 -6.93
N VAL A 129 -2.68 5.58 -5.98
CA VAL A 129 -1.23 5.70 -6.18
C VAL A 129 -0.50 4.36 -6.25
N VAL A 130 -1.12 3.25 -5.86
CA VAL A 130 -0.50 1.92 -5.84
C VAL A 130 -0.32 1.32 -7.24
N ASP A 131 -1.21 1.63 -8.18
CA ASP A 131 -1.10 1.14 -9.57
C ASP A 131 0.10 1.73 -10.31
N SER A 132 0.44 2.98 -10.01
CA SER A 132 1.51 3.72 -10.69
C SER A 132 2.91 3.07 -10.57
N PRO A 133 3.40 2.72 -9.37
CA PRO A 133 4.70 2.05 -9.23
C PRO A 133 4.68 0.64 -9.84
N ALA A 134 3.56 -0.08 -9.78
CA ALA A 134 3.45 -1.41 -10.39
C ALA A 134 3.59 -1.33 -11.92
N LEU A 135 2.87 -0.40 -12.56
CA LEU A 135 2.98 -0.14 -14.00
C LEU A 135 4.38 0.34 -14.39
N ALA A 136 4.99 1.21 -13.59
CA ALA A 136 6.35 1.67 -13.84
C ALA A 136 7.37 0.53 -13.71
N LEU A 137 7.20 -0.38 -12.74
CA LEU A 137 8.03 -1.58 -12.58
C LEU A 137 7.89 -2.54 -13.75
N ILE A 138 6.67 -2.79 -14.23
CA ILE A 138 6.41 -3.62 -15.42
C ILE A 138 7.17 -3.10 -16.65
N ASN A 139 7.29 -1.77 -16.80
CA ASN A 139 8.06 -1.15 -17.89
C ASN A 139 9.58 -1.15 -17.64
N LEU A 140 10.00 -1.28 -16.38
CA LEU A 140 11.40 -1.20 -15.98
C LEU A 140 12.11 -2.57 -16.05
N VAL A 141 11.44 -3.64 -15.63
CA VAL A 141 12.04 -4.99 -15.57
C VAL A 141 11.69 -5.82 -16.80
N TRP A 142 12.62 -6.67 -17.21
CA TRP A 142 12.42 -7.59 -18.34
C TRP A 142 11.69 -8.90 -17.96
N ASP A 143 11.83 -9.35 -16.72
CA ASP A 143 11.36 -10.66 -16.25
C ASP A 143 10.30 -10.51 -15.13
N ASN A 144 9.53 -11.57 -14.87
CA ASN A 144 8.45 -11.62 -13.86
C ASN A 144 7.29 -10.63 -14.10
N VAL A 145 7.14 -10.13 -15.33
CA VAL A 145 6.06 -9.21 -15.73
C VAL A 145 4.66 -9.79 -15.44
N PRO A 146 4.36 -11.07 -15.74
CA PRO A 146 3.06 -11.67 -15.40
C PRO A 146 2.77 -11.65 -13.89
N GLU A 147 3.77 -11.95 -13.07
CA GLU A 147 3.69 -11.97 -11.62
C GLU A 147 3.48 -10.56 -11.06
N LEU A 148 4.20 -9.55 -11.58
CA LEU A 148 3.99 -8.14 -11.21
C LEU A 148 2.56 -7.68 -11.51
N HIS A 149 2.02 -8.06 -12.68
CA HIS A 149 0.61 -7.80 -12.99
C HIS A 149 -0.34 -8.49 -12.01
N SER A 150 -0.05 -9.75 -11.65
CA SER A 150 -0.85 -10.49 -10.69
C SER A 150 -0.85 -9.82 -9.31
N ASP A 151 0.32 -9.42 -8.81
CA ASP A 151 0.46 -8.75 -7.52
C ASP A 151 -0.26 -7.39 -7.51
N ALA A 152 -0.13 -6.61 -8.59
CA ALA A 152 -0.79 -5.32 -8.73
C ALA A 152 -2.32 -5.47 -8.71
N ASN A 153 -2.85 -6.39 -9.52
CA ASN A 153 -4.29 -6.65 -9.59
C ASN A 153 -4.83 -7.15 -8.24
N ALA A 154 -4.14 -8.11 -7.60
CA ALA A 154 -4.57 -8.64 -6.30
C ALA A 154 -4.57 -7.55 -5.22
N LEU A 155 -3.58 -6.66 -5.24
CA LEU A 155 -3.50 -5.54 -4.32
C LEU A 155 -4.63 -4.52 -4.58
N GLY A 156 -4.86 -4.16 -5.84
CA GLY A 156 -5.98 -3.30 -6.26
C GLY A 156 -7.32 -3.86 -5.79
N ASP A 157 -7.63 -5.12 -6.11
CA ASP A 157 -8.85 -5.81 -5.68
C ASP A 157 -9.03 -5.80 -4.14
N THR A 158 -7.93 -5.90 -3.41
CA THR A 158 -7.94 -5.89 -1.93
C THR A 158 -8.27 -4.50 -1.38
N TYR A 159 -7.69 -3.43 -1.92
CA TYR A 159 -8.07 -2.04 -1.57
C TYR A 159 -9.53 -1.76 -1.92
N ASP A 160 -9.93 -2.17 -3.11
CA ASP A 160 -11.27 -1.97 -3.65
C ASP A 160 -12.33 -2.65 -2.75
N ALA A 161 -12.03 -3.85 -2.25
CA ALA A 161 -12.84 -4.55 -1.26
C ALA A 161 -12.91 -3.81 0.09
N ALA A 162 -11.78 -3.28 0.58
CA ALA A 162 -11.75 -2.51 1.83
C ALA A 162 -12.51 -1.20 1.74
N ILE A 163 -12.36 -0.46 0.63
CA ILE A 163 -13.10 0.77 0.37
C ILE A 163 -14.60 0.49 0.42
N LYS A 164 -15.09 -0.52 -0.31
CA LYS A 164 -16.51 -0.93 -0.28
C LYS A 164 -16.99 -1.27 1.12
N LYS A 165 -16.16 -1.91 1.95
CA LYS A 165 -16.51 -2.23 3.35
C LYS A 165 -16.66 -0.97 4.20
N TYR A 166 -15.73 -0.03 4.11
CA TYR A 166 -15.78 1.20 4.92
C TYR A 166 -16.84 2.19 4.41
N GLU A 167 -17.09 2.26 3.10
CA GLU A 167 -18.20 3.05 2.54
C GLU A 167 -19.56 2.48 2.93
N GLY A 168 -19.68 1.15 3.08
CA GLY A 168 -20.89 0.50 3.56
C GLY A 168 -21.25 0.82 5.02
N LEU A 169 -20.34 1.42 5.81
CA LEU A 169 -20.61 1.80 7.21
C LEU A 169 -21.43 3.08 7.37
N HIS A 170 -21.92 3.64 6.25
CA HIS A 170 -22.70 4.86 6.19
C HIS A 170 -24.22 4.66 6.27
N LEU A 171 -24.68 3.40 6.37
CA LEU A 171 -26.10 3.02 6.52
C LEU A 171 -26.42 2.71 7.98
#